data_AF-A0A5K0WAD7-F1
#
_entry.id   AF-A0A5K0WAD7-F1
#
_cell.length_a   1.000
_cell.length_b   1.000
_cell.length_c   1.000
_cell.angle_alpha   90.00
_cell.angle_beta   90.00
_cell.angle_gamma   90.00
#
_symmetry.space_group_name_H-M   'P 1'
#
loop_
_entity.id
_entity.type
_entity.pdbx_description
1 polymer ?
#
loop_
_entity_poly.entity_id
_entity_poly.type
_entity_poly.pdbx_seq_one_letter_code
_entity_poly.pdbx_strand_id
1 'polypeptide(L)'
;FSFHINCGSSKSVTIGSRTFDGDDGVNGGATFFVSSQGNWALSSTGTIMDNNDDTDVYTVSNSSILSMPNPELYMVARISPLSLKYYGLCLWNGPYTVKLYFAEIEITDDKNCSSLGNRIFDVYIQ
;
A
#
# COMPACT_ATOMS: atom_id res chain seq x y z
N PHE A 1 14.11 8.14 -15.21
CA PHE A 1 13.15 7.03 -15.05
C PHE A 1 12.40 7.22 -13.74
N SER A 2 11.08 7.10 -13.74
CA SER A 2 10.26 7.23 -12.53
C SER A 2 9.03 6.35 -12.66
N PHE A 3 8.63 5.73 -11.55
CA PHE A 3 7.35 5.06 -11.39
C PHE A 3 6.72 5.55 -10.09
N HIS A 4 5.40 5.47 -10.00
CA HIS A 4 4.63 5.90 -8.84
C HIS A 4 3.53 4.87 -8.63
N ILE A 5 3.30 4.45 -7.39
CA ILE A 5 2.43 3.32 -7.07
C ILE A 5 1.37 3.81 -6.08
N ASN A 6 0.11 3.51 -6.37
CA ASN A 6 -1.04 3.70 -5.48
C ASN A 6 -1.33 2.37 -4.74
N CYS A 7 -0.61 2.16 -3.64
CA CYS A 7 -0.56 0.90 -2.92
C CYS A 7 -1.94 0.47 -2.39
N GLY A 8 -2.38 -0.75 -2.71
CA GLY A 8 -3.65 -1.34 -2.28
C GLY A 8 -4.86 -0.97 -3.14
N SER A 9 -4.73 -0.02 -4.06
CA SER A 9 -5.82 0.38 -4.94
C SER A 9 -5.67 -0.27 -6.31
N SER A 10 -6.76 -0.78 -6.88
CA SER A 10 -6.80 -1.18 -8.29
C SER A 10 -6.91 0.01 -9.25
N LYS A 11 -7.10 1.23 -8.72
CA LYS A 11 -7.31 2.45 -9.50
C LYS A 11 -6.07 3.31 -9.47
N SER A 12 -5.65 3.75 -10.65
CA SER A 12 -4.64 4.80 -10.76
C SER A 12 -5.20 6.16 -10.35
N VAL A 13 -4.36 6.98 -9.73
CA VAL A 13 -4.70 8.34 -9.27
C VAL A 13 -3.69 9.32 -9.83
N THR A 14 -4.16 10.45 -10.34
CA THR A 14 -3.28 11.51 -10.87
C THR A 14 -3.24 12.68 -9.92
N ILE A 15 -2.05 13.00 -9.41
CA ILE A 15 -1.79 14.14 -8.53
C ILE A 15 -0.82 15.09 -9.25
N GLY A 16 -1.31 16.28 -9.61
CA GLY A 16 -0.57 17.23 -10.42
C GLY A 16 -0.18 16.61 -11.77
N SER A 17 1.12 16.47 -12.03
CA SER A 17 1.65 15.87 -13.27
C SER A 17 2.05 14.41 -13.14
N ARG A 18 1.73 13.74 -12.01
CA ARG A 18 2.16 12.37 -11.71
C ARG A 18 0.96 11.44 -11.60
N THR A 19 0.98 10.37 -12.39
CA THR A 19 0.03 9.27 -12.26
C THR A 19 0.66 8.18 -11.39
N PHE A 20 -0.07 7.79 -10.35
CA PHE A 20 0.24 6.68 -9.45
C PHE A 20 -0.55 5.47 -9.93
N ASP A 21 0.16 4.43 -10.34
CA ASP A 21 -0.42 3.20 -10.86
C ASP A 21 -0.98 2.37 -9.72
N GLY A 22 -2.22 1.91 -9.84
CA GLY A 22 -2.77 0.95 -8.89
C GLY A 22 -1.97 -0.35 -8.88
N ASP A 23 -1.98 -1.06 -7.75
CA ASP A 23 -1.40 -2.40 -7.62
C ASP A 23 -2.42 -3.54 -7.77
N ASP A 24 -3.37 -3.28 -8.68
CA ASP A 24 -4.27 -4.22 -9.37
C ASP A 24 -4.53 -5.54 -8.65
N GLY A 25 -5.17 -5.40 -7.49
CA GLY A 25 -6.11 -6.38 -6.94
C GLY A 25 -5.52 -7.74 -6.58
N VAL A 26 -4.20 -7.85 -6.44
CA VAL A 26 -3.58 -9.09 -5.96
C VAL A 26 -4.07 -9.38 -4.55
N ASN A 27 -4.64 -10.56 -4.34
CA ASN A 27 -5.19 -11.01 -3.06
C ASN A 27 -4.65 -12.41 -2.74
N GLY A 28 -4.42 -12.67 -1.45
CA GLY A 28 -3.96 -13.95 -0.94
C GLY A 28 -2.72 -13.83 -0.06
N GLY A 29 -2.52 -14.83 0.78
CA GLY A 29 -1.45 -14.83 1.79
C GLY A 29 -0.02 -14.93 1.24
N ALA A 30 0.12 -15.18 -0.06
CA ALA A 30 1.38 -15.05 -0.79
C ALA A 30 1.08 -14.66 -2.24
N THR A 31 1.50 -13.47 -2.64
CA THR A 31 1.24 -12.94 -3.98
C THR A 31 2.49 -12.28 -4.57
N PHE A 32 2.60 -12.39 -5.89
CA PHE A 32 3.58 -11.66 -6.68
C PHE A 32 2.88 -11.06 -7.90
N PHE A 33 3.22 -9.82 -8.21
CA PHE A 33 2.58 -9.05 -9.26
C PHE A 33 3.63 -8.22 -10.02
N VAL A 34 3.45 -8.09 -11.33
CA VAL A 34 4.30 -7.25 -12.19
C VAL A 34 3.40 -6.27 -12.92
N SER A 35 3.73 -4.98 -12.81
CA SER A 35 3.01 -3.91 -13.49
C SER A 35 2.84 -4.16 -14.98
N SER A 36 1.73 -3.67 -15.54
CA SER A 36 1.44 -3.76 -16.98
C SER A 36 2.54 -3.15 -17.87
N GLN A 37 3.24 -2.14 -17.36
CA GLN A 37 4.35 -1.47 -18.04
C GLN A 37 5.70 -2.16 -17.81
N GLY A 38 5.77 -3.16 -16.91
CA GLY A 38 6.99 -3.90 -16.58
C GLY A 38 8.07 -3.07 -15.89
N ASN A 39 7.73 -1.89 -15.36
CA ASN A 39 8.66 -0.95 -14.71
C ASN A 39 8.74 -1.14 -13.19
N TRP A 40 7.76 -1.81 -12.58
CA TRP A 40 7.77 -2.16 -11.16
C TRP A 40 7.03 -3.48 -10.88
N ALA A 41 7.28 -4.06 -9.70
CA ALA A 41 6.62 -5.28 -9.21
C ALA A 41 6.32 -5.22 -7.71
N LEU A 42 5.44 -6.09 -7.24
CA LEU A 42 5.01 -6.22 -5.85
C LEU A 42 5.15 -7.69 -5.40
N SER A 43 5.59 -7.89 -4.16
CA SER A 43 5.45 -9.15 -3.43
C SER A 43 4.83 -8.89 -2.06
N SER A 44 3.80 -9.67 -1.70
CA SER A 44 3.17 -9.63 -0.39
C SER A 44 3.10 -11.03 0.20
N THR A 45 3.44 -11.19 1.48
CA THR A 45 3.36 -12.47 2.18
C THR A 45 2.71 -12.34 3.56
N GLY A 46 2.21 -13.48 4.05
CA GLY A 46 1.52 -13.60 5.32
C GLY A 46 0.03 -13.77 5.11
N THR A 47 -0.55 -14.72 5.83
CA THR A 47 -1.99 -14.99 5.84
C THR A 47 -2.61 -14.39 7.09
N ILE A 48 -3.81 -13.84 6.98
CA ILE A 48 -4.58 -13.39 8.13
C ILE A 48 -5.15 -14.65 8.79
N MET A 49 -4.79 -14.92 10.05
CA MET A 49 -5.28 -16.12 10.73
C MET A 49 -6.67 -15.85 11.34
N ASP A 50 -7.66 -16.63 10.88
CA ASP A 50 -8.89 -16.96 11.61
C ASP A 50 -9.66 -15.77 12.21
N ASN A 51 -10.27 -14.95 11.34
CA ASN A 51 -11.22 -13.91 11.72
C ASN A 51 -12.69 -14.37 11.61
N ASN A 52 -12.96 -15.67 11.45
CA ASN A 52 -14.29 -16.24 11.24
C ASN A 52 -15.04 -15.69 9.99
N ASP A 53 -14.32 -15.04 9.06
CA ASP A 53 -14.80 -14.67 7.73
C ASP A 53 -14.33 -15.66 6.67
N ASP A 54 -15.16 -15.91 5.66
CA ASP A 54 -14.86 -16.81 4.54
C ASP A 54 -13.80 -16.23 3.57
N THR A 55 -13.43 -14.95 3.71
CA THR A 55 -12.52 -14.26 2.80
C THR A 55 -11.50 -13.38 3.52
N ASP A 56 -10.22 -13.72 3.38
CA ASP A 56 -9.14 -12.82 3.79
C ASP A 56 -9.11 -11.58 2.89
N VAL A 57 -9.12 -10.40 3.52
CA VAL A 57 -8.99 -9.11 2.81
C VAL A 57 -7.56 -8.59 2.99
N TYR A 58 -6.86 -8.31 1.88
CA TYR A 58 -5.47 -7.83 1.90
C TYR A 58 -5.33 -6.34 1.58
N THR A 59 -6.44 -5.62 1.64
CA THR A 59 -6.52 -4.17 1.47
C THR A 59 -7.48 -3.57 2.49
N VAL A 60 -7.19 -2.36 2.95
CA VAL A 60 -8.04 -1.63 3.90
C VAL A 60 -8.47 -0.35 3.23
N SER A 61 -9.78 -0.07 3.29
CA SER A 61 -10.35 1.18 2.81
C SER A 61 -10.48 2.17 3.96
N ASN A 62 -10.12 3.42 3.69
CA ASN A 62 -10.32 4.51 4.62
C ASN A 62 -11.83 4.73 4.89
N SER A 63 -12.19 4.96 6.15
CA SER A 63 -13.57 5.19 6.60
C SER A 63 -13.83 6.63 7.08
N SER A 64 -12.81 7.49 7.08
CA SER A 64 -12.83 8.79 7.76
C SER A 64 -12.33 9.93 6.87
N ILE A 65 -12.88 11.14 7.05
CA ILE A 65 -12.45 12.29 6.26
C ILE A 65 -10.96 12.60 6.50
N LEU A 66 -10.16 12.53 5.44
CA LEU A 66 -8.73 12.84 5.48
C LEU A 66 -8.50 14.34 5.24
N SER A 67 -8.08 15.06 6.28
CA SER A 67 -7.72 16.48 6.17
C SER A 67 -6.22 16.64 5.90
N MET A 68 -5.79 16.28 4.70
CA MET A 68 -4.39 16.39 4.26
C MET A 68 -4.29 16.61 2.75
N PRO A 69 -3.15 17.08 2.21
CA PRO A 69 -2.97 17.18 0.77
C PRO A 69 -3.04 15.82 0.07
N ASN A 70 -3.67 15.79 -1.10
CA ASN A 70 -3.82 14.60 -1.95
C ASN A 70 -4.47 13.39 -1.24
N PRO A 71 -5.65 13.57 -0.60
CA PRO A 71 -6.32 12.51 0.14
C PRO A 71 -6.62 11.27 -0.72
N GLU A 72 -6.69 11.44 -2.04
CA GLU A 72 -6.96 10.37 -3.02
C GLU A 72 -5.90 9.24 -2.98
N LEU A 73 -4.68 9.52 -2.51
CA LEU A 73 -3.60 8.53 -2.37
C LEU A 73 -3.74 7.64 -1.13
N TYR A 74 -4.64 7.98 -0.21
CA TYR A 74 -4.77 7.33 1.09
C TYR A 74 -6.17 6.71 1.30
N MET A 75 -6.94 6.57 0.22
CA MET A 75 -8.30 6.01 0.27
C MET A 75 -8.30 4.50 0.46
N VAL A 76 -7.26 3.82 -0.01
CA VAL A 76 -7.06 2.38 0.15
C VAL A 76 -5.58 2.13 0.43
N ALA A 77 -5.28 1.18 1.30
CA ALA A 77 -3.92 0.73 1.58
C ALA A 77 -3.82 -0.79 1.46
N ARG A 78 -2.67 -1.29 1.02
CA ARG A 78 -2.36 -2.73 1.03
C ARG A 78 -1.87 -3.14 2.41
N ILE A 79 -2.39 -4.25 2.91
CA ILE A 79 -1.91 -4.87 4.14
C ILE A 79 -1.20 -6.19 3.84
N SER A 80 -0.16 -6.46 4.63
CA SER A 80 0.63 -7.68 4.53
C SER A 80 1.01 -8.11 5.94
N PRO A 81 0.50 -9.26 6.43
CA PRO A 81 0.77 -9.72 7.78
C PRO A 81 2.24 -10.02 8.08
N LEU A 82 3.06 -10.31 7.05
CA LEU A 82 4.45 -10.70 7.24
C LEU A 82 5.45 -9.77 6.52
N SER A 83 5.28 -9.54 5.22
CA SER A 83 6.25 -8.75 4.45
C SER A 83 5.66 -8.20 3.16
N LEU A 84 5.74 -6.88 3.00
CA LEU A 84 5.37 -6.16 1.78
C LEU A 84 6.62 -5.60 1.08
N LYS A 85 6.80 -5.91 -0.20
CA LYS A 85 7.96 -5.48 -0.99
C LYS A 85 7.52 -4.92 -2.33
N TYR A 86 7.98 -3.72 -2.65
CA TYR A 86 7.88 -3.13 -3.99
C TYR A 86 9.25 -3.10 -4.63
N TYR A 87 9.29 -3.41 -5.93
CA TYR A 87 10.51 -3.50 -6.72
C TYR A 87 10.45 -2.51 -7.87
N GLY A 88 11.49 -1.71 -8.07
CA GLY A 88 11.74 -1.03 -9.33
C GLY A 88 12.48 -1.97 -10.29
N LEU A 89 11.97 -2.13 -11.50
CA LEU A 89 12.55 -3.02 -12.51
C LEU A 89 13.33 -2.23 -13.54
N CYS A 90 14.39 -2.84 -14.09
CA CYS A 90 15.22 -2.26 -15.15
C CYS A 90 15.77 -0.85 -14.82
N LEU A 91 16.09 -0.62 -13.55
CA LEU A 91 16.74 0.61 -13.10
C LEU A 91 18.20 0.66 -13.58
N TRP A 92 18.63 1.86 -13.95
CA TRP A 92 19.99 2.14 -14.36
C TRP A 92 20.83 2.42 -13.12
N ASN A 93 22.13 2.10 -13.17
CA ASN A 93 23.00 2.44 -12.05
C ASN A 93 23.05 3.95 -11.83
N GLY A 94 22.69 4.40 -10.64
CA GLY A 94 22.68 5.82 -10.31
C GLY A 94 21.91 6.13 -9.04
N PRO A 95 21.91 7.40 -8.62
CA PRO A 95 21.16 7.84 -7.46
C PRO A 95 19.65 7.90 -7.77
N TYR A 96 18.84 7.44 -6.81
CA TYR A 96 17.39 7.48 -6.87
C TYR A 96 16.82 8.23 -5.67
N THR A 97 15.73 8.98 -5.90
CA THR A 97 14.93 9.57 -4.82
C THR A 97 13.71 8.69 -4.59
N VAL A 98 13.63 8.07 -3.42
CA VAL A 98 12.45 7.31 -2.97
C VAL A 98 11.59 8.21 -2.12
N LYS A 99 10.29 8.31 -2.45
CA LYS A 99 9.29 9.03 -1.64
C LYS A 99 8.21 8.06 -1.22
N LEU A 100 8.06 7.90 0.10
CA LEU A 100 7.03 7.06 0.70
C LEU A 100 5.97 7.96 1.34
N TYR A 101 4.71 7.65 1.10
CA TYR A 101 3.56 8.36 1.63
C TYR A 101 2.84 7.43 2.59
N PHE A 102 2.75 7.82 3.86
CA PHE A 102 2.10 7.04 4.91
C PHE A 102 0.95 7.82 5.52
N ALA A 103 -0.12 7.11 5.85
CA ALA A 103 -1.22 7.59 6.66
C ALA A 103 -1.79 6.42 7.47
N GLU A 104 -2.24 6.69 8.70
CA GLU A 104 -3.05 5.75 9.46
C GLU A 104 -4.54 6.01 9.13
N ILE A 105 -5.26 4.95 8.72
CA ILE A 105 -6.60 5.07 8.13
C ILE A 105 -7.65 4.16 8.78
N GLU A 106 -7.25 3.35 9.75
CA GLU A 106 -8.13 2.38 10.42
C GLU A 106 -8.06 2.53 11.95
N ILE A 107 -6.88 2.74 12.51
CA ILE A 107 -6.69 3.00 13.94
C ILE A 107 -6.99 4.49 14.18
N THR A 108 -8.19 4.79 14.67
CA THR A 108 -8.62 6.16 14.98
C THR A 108 -8.20 6.57 16.38
N ASP A 109 -7.91 7.86 16.60
CA ASP A 109 -7.69 8.41 17.95
C ASP A 109 -9.03 8.88 18.55
N ASP A 110 -10.01 7.97 18.62
CA ASP A 110 -11.31 8.29 19.18
C ASP A 110 -11.31 8.20 20.71
N LYS A 111 -11.98 9.15 21.35
CA LYS A 111 -12.03 9.28 22.83
C LYS A 111 -12.72 8.12 23.55
N ASN A 112 -13.19 7.11 22.82
CA ASN A 112 -13.99 6.01 23.35
C ASN A 112 -13.16 4.80 23.81
N CYS A 113 -11.83 4.91 23.91
CA CYS A 113 -10.94 3.81 24.32
C CYS A 113 -11.11 2.52 23.47
N SER A 114 -11.70 2.64 22.27
CA SER A 114 -11.94 1.55 21.32
C SER A 114 -10.71 1.24 20.45
N SER A 115 -9.79 2.19 20.36
CA SER A 115 -8.56 2.09 19.58
C SER A 115 -7.38 1.63 20.46
N LEU A 116 -7.18 0.31 20.57
CA LEU A 116 -6.04 -0.30 21.26
C LEU A 116 -4.93 -0.73 20.30
N GLY A 117 -4.98 -0.29 19.04
CA GLY A 117 -4.07 -0.70 17.99
C GLY A 117 -2.80 0.14 17.95
N ASN A 118 -1.65 -0.51 17.80
CA ASN A 118 -0.41 0.15 17.38
C ASN A 118 0.12 -0.57 16.14
N ARG A 119 0.56 0.18 15.14
CA ARG A 119 1.30 -0.36 13.99
C ARG A 119 2.75 0.10 14.03
N ILE A 120 3.66 -0.87 14.13
CA ILE A 120 5.10 -0.66 14.11
C ILE A 120 5.65 -1.53 13.00
N PHE A 121 6.45 -0.94 12.12
CA PHE A 121 7.10 -1.63 11.01
C PHE A 121 8.43 -0.96 10.67
N ASP A 122 9.35 -1.75 10.11
CA ASP A 122 10.62 -1.26 9.60
C ASP A 122 10.54 -1.05 8.08
N VAL A 123 11.23 -0.02 7.60
CA VAL A 123 11.36 0.26 6.16
C VAL A 123 12.81 0.02 5.75
N TYR A 124 12.99 -0.82 4.75
CA TYR A 124 14.30 -1.12 4.17
C TYR A 124 14.32 -0.83 2.67
N ILE A 125 15.39 -0.16 2.20
CA ILE A 125 15.58 0.26 0.81
C ILE A 125 16.96 -0.28 0.37
N GLN A 126 17.01 -0.94 -0.79
CA GLN A 126 18.21 -1.53 -1.39
C GLN A 126 18.62 -0.81 -2.67
#